data_AF-A0A098RZF6-F1
#
_entry.id   AF-A0A098RZF6-F1
#
_cell.length_a   1.000
_cell.length_b   1.000
_cell.length_c   1.000
_cell.angle_alpha   90.00
_cell.angle_beta   90.00
_cell.angle_gamma   90.00
#
_symmetry.space_group_name_H-M   'P 1'
#
loop_
_entity.id
_entity.type
_entity.pdbx_description
1 polymer ?
#
loop_
_entity_poly.entity_id
_entity_poly.type
_entity_poly.pdbx_seq_one_letter_code
_entity_poly.pdbx_strand_id
1 'polypeptide(L)'
;MPEEKLVEVLADIHIAEAALQALRGQTKDSMSQAYYQQIYTIHGVDSVEVQETLETMREKPAEMKDLYDKVMERVEQLNAKAKKPEERD
;
A
#
# COMPACT_ATOMS: atom_id res chain seq x y z
N MET A 1 6.30 13.71 -0.91
CA MET A 1 7.17 12.57 -1.28
C MET A 1 7.29 12.32 -2.79
N PRO A 2 8.34 11.61 -3.25
CA PRO A 2 8.47 11.11 -4.63
C PRO A 2 7.42 10.04 -4.98
N GLU A 3 7.02 9.96 -6.25
CA GLU A 3 5.98 9.04 -6.73
C GLU A 3 6.34 7.56 -6.52
N GLU A 4 7.57 7.15 -6.84
CA GLU A 4 8.02 5.77 -6.64
C GLU A 4 7.85 5.31 -5.19
N LYS A 5 8.16 6.21 -4.24
CA LYS A 5 8.00 5.93 -2.82
C LYS A 5 6.54 5.81 -2.41
N LEU A 6 5.67 6.66 -2.98
CA LEU A 6 4.23 6.57 -2.78
C LEU A 6 3.67 5.24 -3.34
N VAL A 7 4.14 4.80 -4.52
CA VAL A 7 3.75 3.51 -5.11
C VAL A 7 4.11 2.35 -4.19
N GLU A 8 5.32 2.33 -3.62
CA GLU A 8 5.74 1.29 -2.67
C GLU A 8 4.85 1.24 -1.41
N VAL A 9 4.61 2.40 -0.80
CA VAL A 9 3.78 2.52 0.40
C VAL A 9 2.34 2.07 0.12
N LEU A 10 1.75 2.54 -0.98
CA LEU A 10 0.37 2.20 -1.33
C LEU A 10 0.22 0.74 -1.71
N ALA A 11 1.20 0.11 -2.35
CA ALA A 11 1.16 -1.32 -2.66
C ALA A 11 1.11 -2.17 -1.38
N ASP A 12 1.92 -1.84 -0.38
CA ASP A 12 1.91 -2.54 0.90
C ASP A 12 0.61 -2.30 1.67
N ILE A 13 0.05 -1.09 1.61
CA ILE A 13 -1.28 -0.77 2.16
C ILE A 13 -2.37 -1.62 1.50
N HIS A 14 -2.35 -1.77 0.16
CA HIS A 14 -3.32 -2.60 -0.55
C HIS A 14 -3.23 -4.08 -0.15
N ILE A 15 -2.01 -4.60 0.02
CA ILE A 15 -1.80 -5.98 0.49
C ILE A 15 -2.29 -6.16 1.92
N ALA A 16 -2.02 -5.18 2.81
CA ALA A 16 -2.54 -5.17 4.16
C ALA A 16 -4.08 -5.17 4.18
N GLU A 17 -4.73 -4.33 3.38
CA GLU A 17 -6.20 -4.31 3.28
C GLU A 17 -6.79 -5.63 2.78
N ALA A 18 -6.14 -6.28 1.81
CA ALA A 18 -6.55 -7.60 1.34
C ALA A 18 -6.46 -8.64 2.46
N ALA A 19 -5.37 -8.63 3.25
CA ALA A 19 -5.21 -9.52 4.40
C ALA A 19 -6.25 -9.27 5.51
N LEU A 20 -6.69 -8.02 5.68
CA LEU A 20 -7.66 -7.60 6.69
C LEU A 20 -9.12 -7.73 6.22
N GLN A 21 -9.37 -8.09 4.96
CA GLN A 21 -10.71 -8.12 4.36
C GLN A 21 -11.70 -9.04 5.09
N ALA A 22 -11.20 -10.12 5.70
CA ALA A 22 -12.02 -11.07 6.47
C ALA A 22 -12.41 -10.56 7.86
N LEU A 23 -11.72 -9.55 8.39
CA LEU A 23 -11.98 -8.98 9.71
C LEU A 23 -13.10 -7.94 9.66
N ARG A 24 -13.78 -7.74 10.79
CA ARG A 24 -14.90 -6.80 10.94
C ARG A 24 -14.82 -6.06 12.26
N GLY A 25 -15.45 -4.88 12.31
CA GLY A 25 -15.59 -4.08 13.53
C GLY A 25 -14.25 -3.69 14.16
N GLN A 26 -14.24 -3.57 15.48
CA GLN A 26 -13.08 -3.07 16.24
C GLN A 26 -11.78 -3.86 16.01
N THR A 27 -11.89 -5.16 15.70
CA THR A 27 -10.72 -5.99 15.37
C THR A 27 -10.10 -5.55 14.05
N LYS A 28 -10.91 -5.24 13.03
CA LYS A 28 -10.38 -4.70 11.77
C LYS A 28 -9.70 -3.36 12.02
N ASP A 29 -10.37 -2.45 12.73
CA ASP A 29 -9.86 -1.09 12.96
C ASP A 29 -8.49 -1.10 13.66
N SER A 30 -8.38 -1.90 14.73
CA SER A 30 -7.13 -2.02 15.50
C SER A 30 -5.99 -2.62 14.67
N MET A 31 -6.31 -3.64 13.87
CA MET A 31 -5.32 -4.31 13.02
C MET A 31 -4.89 -3.43 11.83
N SER A 32 -5.82 -2.72 11.20
CA SER A 32 -5.53 -1.73 10.15
C SER A 32 -4.58 -0.66 10.68
N GLN A 33 -4.83 -0.10 11.86
CA GLN A 33 -3.95 0.90 12.46
C GLN A 33 -2.54 0.36 12.71
N ALA A 34 -2.42 -0.85 13.25
CA ALA A 34 -1.13 -1.48 13.50
C ALA A 34 -0.35 -1.73 12.20
N TYR A 35 -1.02 -2.23 11.15
CA TYR A 35 -0.39 -2.51 9.86
C TYR A 35 0.06 -1.23 9.17
N TYR A 36 -0.78 -0.20 9.14
CA TYR A 36 -0.42 1.08 8.53
C TYR A 36 0.78 1.72 9.24
N GLN A 37 0.79 1.71 10.58
CA GLN A 37 1.93 2.23 11.34
C GLN A 37 3.23 1.48 11.00
N GLN A 38 3.16 0.15 10.87
CA GLN A 38 4.32 -0.66 10.47
C GLN A 38 4.78 -0.33 9.04
N ILE A 39 3.85 -0.20 8.09
CA ILE A 39 4.17 0.14 6.70
C ILE A 39 4.86 1.50 6.64
N TYR A 40 4.32 2.51 7.31
CA TYR A 40 4.95 3.84 7.38
C TYR A 40 6.36 3.78 7.98
N THR A 41 6.54 2.97 9.02
CA THR A 41 7.85 2.76 9.66
C THR A 41 8.84 2.08 8.72
N ILE A 42 8.42 1.03 8.01
CA ILE A 42 9.25 0.30 7.03
C ILE A 42 9.72 1.24 5.91
N HIS A 43 8.81 2.10 5.45
CA HIS A 43 9.10 3.03 4.37
C HIS A 43 9.79 4.31 4.82
N GLY A 44 9.86 4.59 6.13
CA GLY A 44 10.43 5.82 6.68
C GLY A 44 9.64 7.06 6.29
N VAL A 45 8.31 6.95 6.23
CA VAL A 45 7.39 8.03 5.83
C VAL A 45 6.44 8.37 6.97
N ASP A 46 5.95 9.61 6.99
CA ASP A 46 4.91 10.03 7.92
C ASP A 46 3.51 9.83 7.30
N SER A 47 2.54 9.39 8.11
CA SER A 47 1.16 9.21 7.65
C SER A 47 0.52 10.49 7.11
N VAL A 48 0.86 11.66 7.69
CA VAL A 48 0.40 12.97 7.27
C VAL A 48 0.99 13.32 5.91
N GLU A 49 2.28 13.05 5.68
CA GLU A 49 2.92 13.30 4.37
C GLU A 49 2.26 12.46 3.26
N VAL A 50 1.95 11.19 3.55
CA VAL A 50 1.25 10.31 2.61
C VAL A 50 -0.15 10.86 2.31
N GLN A 51 -0.89 11.27 3.34
CA GLN A 51 -2.22 11.84 3.18
C GLN A 51 -2.21 13.13 2.35
N GLU A 52 -1.34 14.10 2.67
CA GLU A 52 -1.22 15.37 1.95
C GLU A 52 -0.82 15.15 0.49
N THR A 53 0.06 14.18 0.23
CA THR A 53 0.45 13.81 -1.13
C THR A 53 -0.76 13.28 -1.91
N LEU A 54 -1.55 12.39 -1.31
CA LEU A 54 -2.77 11.87 -1.95
C LEU A 54 -3.82 12.95 -2.17
N GLU A 55 -4.00 13.86 -1.22
CA GLU A 55 -4.94 14.98 -1.34
C GLU A 55 -4.55 15.90 -2.50
N THR A 56 -3.27 16.23 -2.64
CA THR A 56 -2.76 17.02 -3.77
C THR A 56 -3.00 16.33 -5.12
N MET A 57 -2.90 14.99 -5.16
CA MET A 57 -3.13 14.23 -6.39
C MET A 57 -4.60 14.10 -6.78
N ARG A 58 -5.55 14.27 -5.85
CA ARG A 58 -6.99 14.22 -6.16
C ARG A 58 -7.43 15.28 -7.16
N GLU A 59 -6.74 16.41 -7.22
CA GLU A 59 -7.01 17.47 -8.18
C GLU A 59 -6.53 17.13 -9.61
N LYS A 60 -5.84 15.99 -9.78
CA LYS A 60 -5.21 15.57 -11.02
C LYS A 60 -5.62 14.15 -11.42
N PRO A 61 -6.83 13.96 -11.99
CA PRO A 61 -7.40 12.64 -12.23
C PRO A 61 -6.54 11.71 -13.11
N ALA A 62 -5.86 12.25 -14.12
CA ALA A 62 -4.97 11.46 -14.99
C ALA A 62 -3.75 10.94 -14.22
N GLU A 63 -3.05 11.81 -13.49
CA GLU A 63 -1.90 11.42 -12.66
C GLU A 63 -2.31 10.42 -11.57
N MET A 64 -3.50 10.59 -10.98
CA MET A 64 -4.02 9.65 -9.97
C MET A 64 -4.29 8.27 -10.56
N LYS A 65 -4.83 8.20 -11.79
CA LYS A 65 -5.05 6.92 -12.47
C LYS A 65 -3.72 6.22 -12.74
N ASP A 66 -2.74 6.95 -13.30
CA ASP A 66 -1.43 6.39 -13.63
C ASP A 66 -0.70 5.88 -12.38
N LEU A 67 -0.82 6.60 -11.25
CA LEU A 67 -0.32 6.14 -9.96
C LEU A 67 -0.95 4.81 -9.56
N TYR A 68 -2.28 4.71 -9.62
CA TYR A 68 -2.99 3.48 -9.24
C TYR A 68 -2.60 2.30 -10.14
N ASP A 69 -2.42 2.52 -11.44
CA ASP A 69 -1.95 1.47 -12.35
C ASP A 69 -0.57 0.94 -11.92
N LYS A 70 0.35 1.83 -11.54
CA LYS A 70 1.67 1.46 -11.01
C LYS A 70 1.59 0.73 -9.67
N VAL A 71 0.68 1.14 -8.78
CA VAL A 71 0.42 0.45 -7.51
C VAL A 71 -0.04 -0.98 -7.76
N MET A 72 -0.98 -1.19 -8.67
CA MET A 72 -1.48 -2.52 -9.01
C MET A 72 -0.40 -3.40 -9.64
N GLU A 73 0.41 -2.85 -10.55
CA GLU A 73 1.56 -3.57 -11.10
C GLU A 73 2.54 -4.00 -9.99
N ARG A 74 2.83 -3.11 -9.04
CA ARG A 74 3.71 -3.41 -7.90
C ARG A 74 3.15 -4.53 -7.02
N VAL A 75 1.85 -4.51 -6.74
CA VAL A 75 1.15 -5.57 -5.98
C VAL A 75 1.25 -6.91 -6.70
N GLU A 76 1.04 -6.95 -8.02
CA GLU A 76 1.19 -8.16 -8.82
C GLU A 76 2.61 -8.72 -8.76
N GLN A 77 3.63 -7.85 -8.87
CA GLN A 77 5.03 -8.26 -8.75
C GLN A 77 5.36 -8.83 -7.36
N LEU A 78 4.84 -8.24 -6.29
CA LEU A 78 5.02 -8.74 -4.92
C LEU A 78 4.37 -10.11 -4.74
N ASN A 79 3.13 -10.27 -5.22
CA ASN A 79 2.41 -11.55 -5.17
C ASN A 79 3.12 -12.64 -5.99
N ALA A 80 3.64 -12.30 -7.18
CA ALA A 80 4.40 -13.24 -8.00
C ALA A 80 5.72 -13.66 -7.33
N LYS A 81 6.40 -12.75 -6.65
CA LYS A 81 7.61 -13.06 -5.87
C LYS A 81 7.32 -13.94 -4.67
N ALA A 82 6.18 -13.75 -4.01
CA ALA A 82 5.75 -14.57 -2.86
C ALA A 82 5.38 -16.02 -3.24
N LYS A 83 4.95 -16.27 -4.49
CA LYS A 83 4.59 -17.62 -4.97
C LYS A 83 5.78 -18.46 -5.45
N LYS A 84 6.86 -17.82 -5.91
CA LYS A 84 8.09 -18.48 -6.41
C LYS A 84 9.06 -19.10 -5.37
N PRO A 85 9.00 -18.87 -4.04
CA PRO A 85 9.95 -19.46 -3.09
C PRO A 85 9.74 -20.96 -2.84
N GLU A 86 8.54 -21.51 -3.09
CA GLU A 86 8.20 -22.90 -2.75
C GLU A 86 8.53 -23.95 -3.82
N GLU A 87 8.99 -23.54 -5.03
CA GLU A 87 9.37 -24.46 -6.12
C GLU A 87 10.88 -24.79 -6.14
N ARG A 88 11.60 -24.52 -5.04
CA ARG A 88 13.03 -24.78 -4.90
C ARG A 88 13.32 -25.67 -3.69
N ASP A 89 12.74 -26.86 -3.65
CA ASP A 89 13.20 -27.97 -2.80
C ASP A 89 13.06 -29.31 -3.56
#